data_AF-A0A0B2JUF1-F1
#
_entry.id   AF-A0A0B2JUF1-F1
#
_cell.length_a   1.000
_cell.length_b   1.000
_cell.length_c   1.000
_cell.angle_alpha   90.00
_cell.angle_beta   90.00
_cell.angle_gamma   90.00
#
_symmetry.space_group_name_H-M   'P 1'
#
loop_
_entity.id
_entity.type
_entity.pdbx_description
1 polymer ?
#
loop_
_entity_poly.entity_id
_entity_poly.type
_entity_poly.pdbx_seq_one_letter_code
_entity_poly.pdbx_strand_id
1 'polypeptide(L)'
;MESFALFGAGKIGKQVLNYLKAHGRDVCYFIDNNSDKWGTNIDGVPVIGIDEFVSKGYEYYVYVACGAKNQTAIMNQLHEAGVNNCSIFDATKLWKYNKRETIVSYSHNDDMEDVILYNVFHDIKAVFYIDIGANDPWTSSVTKLIYDHGGSGIDIEPIPELAELYPIERPRDIIVCAGVGKEESQMTLYLQGMVSGEGSTLNRDNIDFKNIQSINVSVYTLQNICKKYITNNQEIHFLKVDVEGVEKDVLLGADFDS
;
A
#
# COMPACT_ATOMS: atom_id res chain seq x y z
N MET A 1 -7.90 24.31 -35.24
CA MET A 1 -7.60 23.76 -33.90
C MET A 1 -8.37 22.45 -33.84
N GLU A 2 -7.68 21.33 -33.65
CA GLU A 2 -8.33 20.00 -33.59
C GLU A 2 -9.28 19.98 -32.38
N SER A 3 -10.57 19.73 -32.62
CA SER A 3 -11.61 19.75 -31.57
C SER A 3 -11.93 18.31 -31.18
N PHE A 4 -11.97 18.01 -29.88
CA PHE A 4 -12.14 16.65 -29.39
C PHE A 4 -13.54 16.42 -28.82
N ALA A 5 -14.02 15.18 -28.88
CA ALA A 5 -15.18 14.71 -28.14
C ALA A 5 -14.86 13.40 -27.42
N LEU A 6 -15.58 13.13 -26.32
CA LEU A 6 -15.38 11.94 -25.50
C LEU A 6 -16.63 11.08 -25.47
N PHE A 7 -16.54 9.84 -25.96
CA PHE A 7 -17.62 8.87 -25.80
C PHE A 7 -17.50 8.17 -24.44
N GLY A 8 -18.45 8.43 -23.55
CA GLY A 8 -18.53 7.92 -22.18
C GLY A 8 -18.53 9.04 -21.14
N ALA A 9 -19.71 9.52 -20.74
CA ALA A 9 -19.89 10.57 -19.72
C ALA A 9 -19.87 9.97 -18.30
N GLY A 10 -18.79 9.26 -17.95
CA GLY A 10 -18.60 8.59 -16.66
C GLY A 10 -17.29 8.97 -15.97
N LYS A 11 -16.91 8.22 -14.93
CA LYS A 11 -15.67 8.45 -14.16
C LYS A 11 -14.42 8.46 -15.05
N ILE A 12 -14.32 7.51 -15.98
CA ILE A 12 -13.19 7.43 -16.94
C ILE A 12 -13.21 8.64 -17.88
N GLY A 13 -14.35 8.98 -18.48
CA GLY A 13 -14.50 10.16 -19.33
C GLY A 13 -14.07 11.45 -18.64
N LYS A 14 -14.46 11.65 -17.38
CA LYS A 14 -14.02 12.81 -16.58
C LYS A 14 -12.49 12.84 -16.39
N GLN A 15 -11.86 11.68 -16.13
CA GLN A 15 -10.40 11.61 -16.02
C GLN A 15 -9.70 11.93 -17.36
N VAL A 16 -10.25 11.44 -18.47
CA VAL A 16 -9.73 11.73 -19.82
C VAL A 16 -9.90 13.21 -20.17
N LEU A 17 -11.03 13.83 -19.81
CA LEU A 17 -11.22 15.28 -19.96
C LEU A 17 -10.11 16.07 -19.25
N ASN A 18 -9.86 15.75 -17.98
CA ASN A 18 -8.83 16.43 -17.19
C ASN A 18 -7.44 16.26 -17.81
N TYR A 19 -7.12 15.04 -18.28
CA TYR A 19 -5.88 14.77 -19.00
C TYR A 19 -5.76 15.63 -20.26
N LEU A 20 -6.78 15.65 -21.12
CA LEU A 20 -6.75 16.39 -22.38
C LEU A 20 -6.65 17.91 -22.15
N LYS A 21 -7.44 18.46 -21.21
CA LYS A 21 -7.38 19.88 -20.81
C LYS A 21 -5.97 20.27 -20.31
N ALA A 22 -5.35 19.43 -19.48
CA ALA A 22 -4.00 19.68 -18.98
C ALA A 22 -2.92 19.66 -20.09
N HIS A 23 -3.20 19.03 -21.23
CA HIS A 23 -2.33 19.01 -22.41
C HIS A 23 -2.78 20.01 -23.49
N GLY A 24 -3.60 21.00 -23.14
CA GLY A 24 -4.03 22.06 -24.05
C GLY A 24 -4.96 21.60 -25.17
N ARG A 25 -5.66 20.47 -25.00
CA ARG A 25 -6.65 19.95 -25.96
C ARG A 25 -8.06 20.33 -25.50
N ASP A 26 -8.83 20.91 -26.42
CA ASP A 26 -10.19 21.36 -26.14
C ASP A 26 -11.21 20.25 -26.43
N VAL A 27 -12.02 19.92 -25.43
CA VAL A 27 -13.05 18.89 -25.51
C VAL A 27 -14.41 19.57 -25.54
N CYS A 28 -15.09 19.48 -26.67
CA CYS A 28 -16.33 20.21 -26.92
C CYS A 28 -17.57 19.46 -26.42
N TYR A 29 -17.55 18.12 -26.44
CA TYR A 29 -18.71 17.29 -26.09
C TYR A 29 -18.32 16.00 -25.37
N PHE A 30 -19.22 15.55 -24.50
CA PHE A 30 -19.37 14.16 -24.15
C PHE A 30 -20.51 13.52 -24.95
N ILE A 31 -20.31 12.29 -25.37
CA ILE A 31 -21.33 11.45 -26.02
C ILE A 31 -21.64 10.30 -25.07
N ASP A 32 -22.91 10.03 -24.76
CA ASP A 32 -23.30 8.90 -23.91
C ASP A 32 -24.60 8.27 -24.44
N ASN A 33 -24.77 6.95 -24.26
CA ASN A 33 -26.00 6.26 -24.66
C ASN A 33 -27.11 6.39 -23.62
N ASN A 34 -26.78 6.80 -22.39
CA ASN A 34 -27.78 7.04 -21.36
C ASN A 34 -28.44 8.41 -21.55
N SER A 35 -29.70 8.40 -22.00
CA SER A 35 -30.51 9.61 -22.22
C SER A 35 -30.72 10.46 -20.98
N ASP A 36 -30.67 9.86 -19.78
CA ASP A 36 -30.84 10.59 -18.52
C ASP A 36 -29.69 11.60 -18.28
N LYS A 37 -28.55 11.43 -18.95
CA LYS A 37 -27.41 12.35 -18.87
C LYS A 37 -27.46 13.46 -19.92
N TRP A 38 -28.29 13.35 -20.95
CA TRP A 38 -28.31 14.32 -22.03
C TRP A 38 -28.79 15.69 -21.54
N GLY A 39 -28.18 16.76 -22.04
CA GLY A 39 -28.44 18.14 -21.59
C GLY A 39 -27.76 18.52 -20.27
N THR A 40 -27.06 17.58 -19.61
CA THR A 40 -26.18 17.88 -18.48
C THR A 40 -24.80 18.33 -18.95
N ASN A 41 -23.90 18.68 -18.03
CA ASN A 41 -22.50 18.98 -18.34
C ASN A 41 -21.55 18.37 -17.30
N ILE A 42 -20.32 18.06 -17.74
CA ILE A 42 -19.20 17.61 -16.89
C ILE A 42 -18.09 18.64 -17.01
N ASP A 43 -17.82 19.37 -15.91
CA ASP A 43 -16.80 20.42 -15.82
C ASP A 43 -16.87 21.42 -17.01
N GLY A 44 -18.10 21.85 -17.33
CA GLY A 44 -18.41 22.81 -18.39
C GLY A 44 -18.54 22.21 -19.81
N VAL A 45 -18.34 20.90 -19.98
CA VAL A 45 -18.49 20.22 -21.28
C VAL A 45 -19.87 19.57 -21.37
N PRO A 46 -20.72 19.91 -22.37
CA PRO A 46 -22.06 19.35 -22.51
C PRO A 46 -22.05 17.86 -22.82
N VAL A 47 -23.05 17.14 -22.31
CA VAL A 47 -23.31 15.72 -22.58
C VAL A 47 -24.50 15.59 -23.53
N ILE A 48 -24.30 14.91 -24.66
CA ILE A 48 -25.30 14.76 -25.72
C ILE A 48 -25.39 13.32 -26.22
N GLY A 49 -26.46 13.02 -26.96
CA GLY A 49 -26.61 11.75 -27.69
C GLY A 49 -25.81 11.73 -28.99
N ILE A 50 -25.58 10.54 -29.53
CA ILE A 50 -24.80 10.35 -30.76
C ILE A 50 -25.45 11.03 -31.98
N ASP A 51 -26.78 10.97 -32.11
CA ASP A 51 -27.49 11.59 -33.23
C ASP A 51 -27.38 13.11 -33.20
N GLU A 52 -27.52 13.72 -32.01
CA GLU A 52 -27.32 15.15 -31.84
C GLU A 52 -25.88 15.53 -32.17
N PHE A 53 -24.90 14.73 -31.71
CA PHE A 53 -23.49 14.97 -32.02
C PHE A 53 -23.20 14.96 -33.51
N VAL A 54 -23.69 13.94 -34.24
CA VAL A 54 -23.54 13.85 -35.70
C VAL A 54 -24.20 15.04 -36.41
N SER A 55 -25.34 15.52 -35.91
CA SER A 55 -26.03 16.69 -36.48
C SER A 55 -25.26 18.01 -36.35
N LYS A 56 -24.27 18.11 -35.45
CA LYS A 56 -23.45 19.33 -35.30
C LYS A 56 -22.55 19.59 -36.50
N GLY A 57 -22.24 18.59 -37.33
CA GLY A 57 -21.59 18.78 -38.64
C GLY A 57 -20.12 19.22 -38.62
N TYR A 58 -19.41 19.11 -37.49
CA TYR A 58 -17.98 19.43 -37.39
C TYR A 58 -17.11 18.15 -37.38
N GLU A 59 -15.89 18.24 -37.91
CA GLU A 59 -14.87 17.19 -37.79
C GLU A 59 -14.25 17.20 -36.38
N TYR A 60 -14.83 16.42 -35.48
CA TYR A 60 -14.23 16.11 -34.18
C TYR A 60 -13.37 14.85 -34.25
N TYR A 61 -12.32 14.80 -33.43
CA TYR A 61 -11.68 13.53 -33.08
C TYR A 61 -12.37 12.95 -31.83
N VAL A 62 -12.95 11.75 -31.94
CA VAL A 62 -13.67 11.11 -30.82
C VAL A 62 -12.79 10.09 -30.10
N TYR A 63 -12.53 10.33 -28.82
CA TYR A 63 -11.94 9.31 -27.95
C TYR A 63 -13.03 8.51 -27.24
N VAL A 64 -12.97 7.19 -27.34
CA VAL A 64 -13.80 6.28 -26.54
C VAL A 64 -13.16 6.14 -25.16
N ALA A 65 -13.84 6.69 -24.14
CA ALA A 65 -13.37 6.80 -22.75
C ALA A 65 -14.30 6.04 -21.79
N CYS A 66 -14.47 4.74 -22.05
CA CYS A 66 -15.33 3.84 -21.27
C CYS A 66 -14.59 2.56 -20.84
N GLY A 67 -15.25 1.73 -20.02
CA GLY A 67 -14.72 0.44 -19.60
C GLY A 67 -14.50 -0.53 -20.77
N ALA A 68 -13.46 -1.37 -20.67
CA ALA A 68 -12.98 -2.24 -21.74
C ALA A 68 -14.07 -3.12 -22.39
N LYS A 69 -15.02 -3.61 -21.59
CA LYS A 69 -16.13 -4.48 -22.05
C LYS A 69 -17.02 -3.83 -23.12
N ASN A 70 -17.10 -2.49 -23.15
CA ASN A 70 -18.01 -1.76 -24.03
C ASN A 70 -17.30 -1.10 -25.23
N GLN A 71 -15.96 -1.09 -25.25
CA GLN A 71 -15.18 -0.32 -26.23
C GLN A 71 -15.46 -0.75 -27.67
N THR A 72 -15.49 -2.06 -27.95
CA THR A 72 -15.76 -2.58 -29.30
C THR A 72 -17.15 -2.20 -29.80
N ALA A 73 -18.17 -2.34 -28.94
CA ALA A 73 -19.55 -2.00 -29.31
C ALA A 73 -19.70 -0.51 -29.60
N ILE A 74 -19.06 0.35 -28.79
CA ILE A 74 -19.08 1.80 -28.99
C ILE A 74 -18.31 2.22 -30.25
N MET A 75 -17.16 1.60 -30.53
CA MET A 75 -16.43 1.85 -31.79
C MET A 75 -17.28 1.50 -33.01
N ASN A 76 -17.98 0.37 -32.99
CA ASN A 76 -18.90 0.00 -34.07
C ASN A 76 -20.05 1.00 -34.20
N GLN A 77 -20.66 1.40 -33.09
CA GLN A 77 -21.73 2.39 -33.06
C GLN A 77 -21.29 3.73 -33.68
N LEU A 78 -20.07 4.19 -33.37
CA LEU A 78 -19.49 5.40 -33.95
C LEU A 78 -19.32 5.26 -35.46
N HIS A 79 -18.76 4.15 -35.94
CA HIS A 79 -18.59 3.90 -37.37
C HIS A 79 -19.94 3.81 -38.11
N GLU A 80 -20.93 3.12 -37.55
CA GLU A 80 -22.28 3.03 -38.12
C GLU A 80 -22.97 4.39 -38.22
N ALA A 81 -22.71 5.28 -37.25
CA ALA A 81 -23.17 6.67 -37.26
C ALA A 81 -22.33 7.60 -38.17
N GLY A 82 -21.33 7.08 -38.89
CA GLY A 82 -20.48 7.84 -39.79
C GLY A 82 -19.30 8.57 -39.13
N VAL A 83 -19.04 8.33 -37.85
CA VAL A 83 -17.93 8.93 -37.08
C VAL A 83 -16.66 8.08 -37.27
N ASN A 84 -15.94 8.34 -38.36
CA ASN A 84 -14.72 7.60 -38.71
C ASN A 84 -13.45 8.11 -38.00
N ASN A 85 -13.44 9.36 -37.54
CA ASN A 85 -12.30 9.94 -36.84
C ASN A 85 -12.39 9.64 -35.33
N CYS A 86 -12.17 8.37 -34.95
CA CYS A 86 -12.26 7.94 -33.57
C CYS A 86 -11.22 6.89 -33.18
N SER A 87 -10.91 6.81 -31.89
CA SER A 87 -10.11 5.73 -31.31
C SER A 87 -10.40 5.49 -29.84
N ILE A 88 -10.00 4.33 -29.33
CA ILE A 88 -10.01 4.04 -27.90
C ILE A 88 -8.92 4.87 -27.21
N PHE A 89 -9.29 5.56 -26.13
CA PHE A 89 -8.30 6.27 -25.34
C PHE A 89 -7.35 5.30 -24.61
N ASP A 90 -6.05 5.47 -24.80
CA ASP A 90 -5.02 4.72 -24.08
C ASP A 90 -5.00 5.10 -22.59
N ALA A 91 -5.62 4.26 -21.75
CA ALA A 91 -5.74 4.47 -20.32
C ALA A 91 -4.40 4.53 -19.57
N THR A 92 -3.31 4.00 -20.14
CA THR A 92 -1.98 4.08 -19.51
C THR A 92 -1.48 5.53 -19.39
N LYS A 93 -1.98 6.42 -20.25
CA LYS A 93 -1.73 7.87 -20.16
C LYS A 93 -2.28 8.47 -18.88
N LEU A 94 -3.39 7.94 -18.36
CA LEU A 94 -3.95 8.38 -17.07
C LEU A 94 -3.07 7.94 -15.89
N TRP A 95 -2.38 6.79 -15.99
CA TRP A 95 -1.53 6.31 -14.90
C TRP A 95 -0.35 7.25 -14.67
N LYS A 96 0.30 7.69 -15.76
CA LYS A 96 1.39 8.68 -15.72
C LYS A 96 0.90 10.05 -15.25
N TYR A 97 -0.28 10.46 -15.71
CA TYR A 97 -0.85 11.76 -15.38
C TYR A 97 -1.32 11.88 -13.93
N ASN A 98 -1.98 10.84 -13.41
CA ASN A 98 -2.58 10.85 -12.07
C ASN A 98 -1.55 10.72 -10.94
N LYS A 99 -0.23 10.79 -11.21
CA LYS A 99 0.86 10.70 -10.22
C LYS A 99 0.59 9.63 -9.17
N ARG A 100 0.44 8.37 -9.61
CA ARG A 100 0.27 7.26 -8.68
C ARG A 100 1.49 7.14 -7.79
N GLU A 101 1.26 6.96 -6.51
CA GLU A 101 2.32 6.63 -5.58
C GLU A 101 2.97 5.30 -5.98
N THR A 102 4.29 5.25 -5.82
CA THR A 102 5.08 4.05 -6.03
C THR A 102 5.67 3.68 -4.69
N ILE A 103 5.38 2.45 -4.25
CA ILE A 103 5.88 1.89 -3.01
C ILE A 103 6.85 0.75 -3.32
N VAL A 104 7.76 0.47 -2.39
CA VAL A 104 8.65 -0.70 -2.42
C VAL A 104 8.20 -1.61 -1.28
N SER A 105 7.89 -2.86 -1.59
CA SER A 105 7.58 -3.86 -0.57
C SER A 105 8.87 -4.53 -0.09
N TYR A 106 8.95 -4.73 1.23
CA TYR A 106 10.08 -5.29 1.96
C TYR A 106 9.73 -6.64 2.60
N SER A 107 8.44 -6.98 2.74
CA SER A 107 8.00 -8.29 3.24
C SER A 107 8.16 -9.39 2.19
N HIS A 108 7.76 -10.61 2.51
CA HIS A 108 7.81 -11.71 1.56
C HIS A 108 6.85 -11.48 0.39
N ASN A 109 7.31 -11.75 -0.83
CA ASN A 109 6.53 -11.57 -2.05
C ASN A 109 5.23 -12.40 -2.08
N ASP A 110 5.17 -13.48 -1.31
CA ASP A 110 4.01 -14.38 -1.27
C ASP A 110 2.86 -13.84 -0.40
N ASP A 111 3.14 -12.96 0.55
CA ASP A 111 2.14 -12.39 1.47
C ASP A 111 1.88 -10.89 1.26
N MET A 112 2.91 -10.11 0.91
CA MET A 112 2.89 -8.65 0.82
C MET A 112 2.22 -7.99 2.05
N GLU A 113 2.45 -8.52 3.25
CA GLU A 113 1.84 -8.02 4.50
C GLU A 113 2.09 -6.53 4.73
N ASP A 114 3.28 -6.03 4.37
CA ASP A 114 3.62 -4.62 4.51
C ASP A 114 2.74 -3.73 3.62
N VAL A 115 2.42 -4.16 2.39
CA VAL A 115 1.51 -3.46 1.48
C VAL A 115 0.08 -3.47 2.03
N ILE A 116 -0.34 -4.56 2.67
CA ILE A 116 -1.66 -4.64 3.32
C ILE A 116 -1.73 -3.62 4.46
N LEU A 117 -0.76 -3.62 5.38
CA LEU A 117 -0.71 -2.68 6.49
C LEU A 117 -0.61 -1.24 6.01
N TYR A 118 0.24 -0.97 5.01
CA TYR A 118 0.38 0.35 4.40
C TYR A 118 -0.95 0.85 3.83
N ASN A 119 -1.74 -0.01 3.18
CA ASN A 119 -3.07 0.38 2.69
C ASN A 119 -4.07 0.66 3.82
N VAL A 120 -4.01 -0.11 4.93
CA VAL A 120 -4.87 0.11 6.10
C VAL A 120 -4.57 1.45 6.77
N PHE A 121 -3.30 1.82 6.85
CA PHE A 121 -2.84 3.03 7.55
C PHE A 121 -2.46 4.18 6.61
N HIS A 122 -2.79 4.10 5.32
CA HIS A 122 -2.35 5.03 4.28
C HIS A 122 -2.63 6.52 4.58
N ASP A 123 -3.78 6.80 5.19
CA ASP A 123 -4.20 8.17 5.51
C ASP A 123 -3.66 8.67 6.87
N ILE A 124 -2.92 7.83 7.61
CA ILE A 124 -2.35 8.16 8.92
C ILE A 124 -0.90 8.62 8.74
N LYS A 125 -0.63 9.88 9.10
CA LYS A 125 0.68 10.52 8.86
C LYS A 125 1.80 10.10 9.80
N ALA A 126 1.47 9.56 10.97
CA ALA A 126 2.42 9.25 12.03
C ALA A 126 2.07 7.90 12.66
N VAL A 127 2.09 6.86 11.83
CA VAL A 127 1.87 5.49 12.28
C VAL A 127 2.96 5.11 13.28
N PHE A 128 2.51 4.64 14.44
CA PHE A 128 3.36 4.13 15.51
C PHE A 128 3.07 2.66 15.76
N TYR A 129 4.10 1.82 15.67
CA TYR A 129 3.98 0.37 15.75
C TYR A 129 4.86 -0.23 16.84
N ILE A 130 4.55 -1.46 17.20
CA ILE A 130 5.43 -2.34 17.96
C ILE A 130 5.65 -3.60 17.11
N ASP A 131 6.92 -3.93 16.85
CA ASP A 131 7.33 -5.10 16.08
C ASP A 131 8.12 -6.05 16.97
N ILE A 132 7.51 -7.18 17.34
CA ILE A 132 8.13 -8.20 18.20
C ILE A 132 8.65 -9.33 17.31
N GLY A 133 9.95 -9.62 17.44
CA GLY A 133 10.68 -10.45 16.47
C GLY A 133 10.88 -9.66 15.18
N ALA A 134 11.46 -8.47 15.31
CA ALA A 134 11.58 -7.52 14.22
C ALA A 134 12.60 -7.96 13.15
N ASN A 135 13.55 -8.83 13.51
CA ASN A 135 14.57 -9.38 12.62
C ASN A 135 15.32 -8.26 11.86
N ASP A 136 15.77 -8.52 10.63
CA ASP A 136 16.49 -7.57 9.81
C ASP A 136 15.65 -6.29 9.55
N PRO A 137 16.21 -5.08 9.77
CA PRO A 137 15.47 -3.82 9.60
C PRO A 137 15.07 -3.53 8.15
N TRP A 138 15.59 -4.27 7.17
CA TRP A 138 15.38 -4.05 5.74
C TRP A 138 14.74 -5.26 5.05
N THR A 139 15.31 -6.46 5.20
CA THR A 139 14.83 -7.66 4.48
C THR A 139 13.71 -8.35 5.24
N SER A 140 12.69 -8.80 4.50
CA SER A 140 11.51 -9.47 5.08
C SER A 140 10.80 -8.63 6.16
N SER A 141 10.98 -7.31 6.14
CA SER A 141 10.43 -6.43 7.17
C SER A 141 9.00 -6.01 6.81
N VAL A 142 8.06 -6.36 7.69
CA VAL A 142 6.64 -5.98 7.57
C VAL A 142 6.41 -4.49 7.90
N THR A 143 7.36 -3.87 8.62
CA THR A 143 7.25 -2.51 9.14
C THR A 143 8.05 -1.46 8.34
N LYS A 144 9.03 -1.89 7.53
CA LYS A 144 9.92 -0.98 6.78
C LYS A 144 9.19 -0.08 5.78
N LEU A 145 8.18 -0.59 5.07
CA LEU A 145 7.38 0.25 4.15
C LEU A 145 6.69 1.40 4.90
N ILE A 146 6.12 1.12 6.07
CA ILE A 146 5.48 2.14 6.91
C ILE A 146 6.52 3.12 7.46
N TYR A 147 7.68 2.62 7.89
CA TYR A 147 8.81 3.45 8.29
C TYR A 147 9.18 4.43 7.19
N ASP A 148 9.38 3.98 5.95
CA ASP A 148 9.77 4.85 4.83
C ASP A 148 8.73 5.93 4.47
N HIS A 149 7.47 5.72 4.88
CA HIS A 149 6.39 6.69 4.71
C HIS A 149 6.13 7.53 5.97
N GLY A 150 7.12 7.63 6.85
CA GLY A 150 7.10 8.55 8.00
C GLY A 150 6.66 7.91 9.31
N GLY A 151 6.36 6.61 9.31
CA GLY A 151 6.15 5.86 10.54
C GLY A 151 7.43 5.73 11.37
N SER A 152 7.23 5.33 12.62
CA SER A 152 8.28 4.98 13.56
C SER A 152 7.71 4.09 14.66
N GLY A 153 8.51 3.26 15.32
CA GLY A 153 7.98 2.37 16.35
C GLY A 153 9.01 1.86 17.34
N ILE A 154 8.61 0.80 18.04
CA ILE A 154 9.49 0.01 18.89
C ILE A 154 9.71 -1.33 18.21
N ASP A 155 10.95 -1.60 17.81
CA ASP A 155 11.36 -2.89 17.26
C ASP A 155 12.08 -3.68 18.37
N ILE A 156 11.69 -4.95 18.55
CA ILE A 156 12.24 -5.83 19.57
C ILE A 156 12.86 -7.03 18.88
N GLU A 157 14.19 -7.12 18.97
CA GLU A 157 15.00 -8.11 18.28
C GLU A 157 16.07 -8.68 19.24
N PRO A 158 16.01 -9.97 19.59
CA PRO A 158 16.92 -10.53 20.59
C PRO A 158 18.35 -10.80 20.07
N ILE A 159 18.60 -10.83 18.76
CA ILE A 159 19.93 -11.06 18.15
C ILE A 159 20.70 -9.72 18.09
N PRO A 160 21.81 -9.56 18.85
CA PRO A 160 22.55 -8.30 18.91
C PRO A 160 23.03 -7.79 17.55
N GLU A 161 23.51 -8.68 16.69
CA GLU A 161 24.02 -8.33 15.37
C GLU A 161 22.96 -7.69 14.47
N LEU A 162 21.69 -8.11 14.58
CA LEU A 162 20.58 -7.50 13.87
C LEU A 162 20.15 -6.19 14.53
N ALA A 163 20.08 -6.16 15.86
CA ALA A 163 19.73 -4.96 16.62
C ALA A 163 20.70 -3.79 16.37
N GLU A 164 21.99 -4.07 16.13
CA GLU A 164 23.01 -3.06 15.79
C GLU A 164 22.77 -2.35 14.45
N LEU A 165 21.99 -2.95 13.54
CA LEU A 165 21.66 -2.35 12.25
C LEU A 165 20.58 -1.25 12.36
N TYR A 166 19.68 -1.34 13.35
CA TYR A 166 18.55 -0.41 13.48
C TYR A 166 18.95 1.05 13.65
N PRO A 167 19.92 1.43 14.50
CA PRO A 167 20.32 2.84 14.63
C PRO A 167 20.88 3.45 13.32
N ILE A 168 21.34 2.60 12.39
CA ILE A 168 21.89 3.01 11.09
C ILE A 168 20.76 3.12 10.06
N GLU A 169 19.96 2.06 9.91
CA GLU A 169 18.93 1.93 8.88
C GLU A 169 17.62 2.63 9.27
N ARG A 170 17.27 2.57 10.55
CA ARG A 170 15.99 3.00 11.13
C ARG A 170 16.16 3.94 12.33
N PRO A 171 16.89 5.08 12.20
CA PRO A 171 17.22 5.97 13.33
C PRO A 171 16.03 6.64 14.05
N ARG A 172 14.80 6.58 13.52
CA ARG A 172 13.61 7.06 14.24
C ARG A 172 13.02 6.00 15.18
N ASP A 173 13.36 4.74 14.98
CA ASP A 173 12.84 3.64 15.77
C ASP A 173 13.61 3.46 17.06
N ILE A 174 12.90 2.92 18.04
CA ILE A 174 13.47 2.45 19.30
C ILE A 174 13.75 0.97 19.15
N ILE A 175 15.03 0.59 19.13
CA ILE A 175 15.43 -0.82 19.14
C ILE A 175 15.62 -1.32 20.58
N VAL A 176 15.00 -2.45 20.90
CA VAL A 176 15.16 -3.17 22.16
C VAL A 176 15.81 -4.52 21.90
N CYS A 177 17.09 -4.65 22.24
CA CYS A 177 17.84 -5.90 22.10
C CYS A 177 17.47 -6.91 23.21
N ALA A 178 16.32 -7.56 23.07
CA ALA A 178 15.79 -8.50 24.05
C ALA A 178 14.73 -9.44 23.43
N GLY A 179 14.45 -10.55 24.10
CA GLY A 179 13.23 -11.33 23.85
C GLY A 179 12.03 -10.74 24.59
N VAL A 180 10.83 -11.17 24.21
CA VAL A 180 9.58 -10.83 24.91
C VAL A 180 8.90 -12.09 25.40
N GLY A 181 8.36 -12.05 26.62
CA GLY A 181 7.67 -13.17 27.22
C GLY A 181 6.75 -12.75 28.37
N LYS A 182 6.19 -13.76 29.05
CA LYS A 182 5.21 -13.55 30.13
C LYS A 182 5.79 -12.94 31.41
N GLU A 183 7.10 -13.08 31.62
CA GLU A 183 7.81 -12.62 32.82
C GLU A 183 9.26 -12.25 32.48
N GLU A 184 9.86 -11.37 33.29
CA GLU A 184 11.27 -10.98 33.12
C GLU A 184 12.20 -12.15 33.47
N SER A 185 13.14 -12.46 32.57
CA SER A 185 14.05 -13.58 32.78
C SER A 185 15.32 -13.48 31.94
N GLN A 186 16.23 -14.45 32.11
CA GLN A 186 17.30 -14.74 31.19
C GLN A 186 16.98 -16.08 30.52
N MET A 187 16.97 -16.12 29.19
CA MET A 187 16.65 -17.32 28.43
C MET A 187 17.71 -17.60 27.38
N THR A 188 17.82 -18.86 26.98
CA THR A 188 18.63 -19.25 25.83
C THR A 188 17.80 -19.06 24.56
N LEU A 189 18.26 -18.17 23.69
CA LEU A 189 17.76 -18.05 22.33
C LEU A 189 18.51 -19.04 21.45
N TYR A 190 17.76 -19.82 20.67
CA TYR A 190 18.31 -20.74 19.70
C TYR A 190 18.25 -20.11 18.31
N LEU A 191 19.40 -20.00 17.67
CA LEU A 191 19.53 -19.43 16.33
C LEU A 191 19.32 -20.54 15.30
N GLN A 192 18.47 -20.29 14.31
CA GLN A 192 18.22 -21.20 13.20
C GLN A 192 18.93 -20.67 11.96
N GLY A 193 19.63 -21.55 11.24
CA GLY A 193 20.29 -21.20 9.99
C GLY A 193 21.81 -21.07 10.05
N MET A 194 22.41 -20.79 8.89
CA MET A 194 23.86 -20.58 8.75
C MET A 194 24.28 -19.12 8.94
N VAL A 195 23.33 -18.19 8.88
CA VAL A 195 23.53 -16.74 8.97
C VAL A 195 22.47 -16.15 9.91
N SER A 196 22.81 -15.08 10.63
CA SER A 196 21.85 -14.26 11.39
C SER A 196 20.69 -13.83 10.48
N GLY A 197 19.45 -14.07 10.90
CA GLY A 197 18.23 -13.62 10.21
C GLY A 197 17.38 -14.71 9.56
N GLU A 198 17.85 -15.97 9.50
CA GLU A 198 17.06 -17.11 8.98
C GLU A 198 15.99 -17.63 9.98
N GLY A 199 15.98 -17.10 11.21
CA GLY A 199 14.99 -17.39 12.25
C GLY A 199 15.64 -17.62 13.62
N SER A 200 14.91 -17.36 14.69
CA SER A 200 15.34 -17.72 16.05
C SER A 200 14.14 -17.95 16.96
N THR A 201 14.31 -18.76 18.00
CA THR A 201 13.21 -19.06 18.93
C THR A 201 13.71 -19.27 20.35
N LEU A 202 12.87 -18.91 21.32
CA LEU A 202 13.07 -19.23 22.74
C LEU A 202 12.56 -20.64 23.08
N ASN A 203 11.86 -21.31 22.16
CA ASN A 203 11.34 -22.66 22.35
C ASN A 203 12.27 -23.71 21.75
N ARG A 204 12.87 -24.54 22.60
CA ARG A 204 13.78 -25.61 22.17
C ARG A 204 13.13 -26.65 21.26
N ASP A 205 11.84 -26.90 21.42
CA ASP A 205 11.13 -27.92 20.64
C ASP A 205 10.86 -27.47 19.19
N ASN A 206 11.04 -26.19 18.90
CA ASN A 206 10.81 -25.58 17.58
C ASN A 206 12.09 -25.47 16.73
N ILE A 207 13.21 -26.08 17.15
CA ILE A 207 14.50 -25.96 16.44
C ILE A 207 14.65 -27.04 15.36
N ASP A 208 15.04 -26.66 14.14
CA ASP A 208 15.63 -27.60 13.17
C ASP A 208 17.10 -27.91 13.58
N PHE A 209 17.41 -29.18 13.82
CA PHE A 209 18.68 -29.64 14.43
C PHE A 209 19.94 -29.41 13.58
N LYS A 210 19.83 -28.78 12.41
CA LYS A 210 20.98 -28.47 11.56
C LYS A 210 21.56 -27.11 11.95
N ASN A 211 22.72 -27.13 12.62
CA ASN A 211 23.56 -25.96 12.97
C ASN A 211 23.01 -25.04 14.08
N ILE A 212 22.76 -25.60 15.26
CA ILE A 212 22.30 -24.82 16.42
C ILE A 212 23.44 -24.00 17.01
N GLN A 213 23.40 -22.69 16.81
CA GLN A 213 24.05 -21.74 17.71
C GLN A 213 23.03 -21.29 18.76
N SER A 214 23.51 -20.85 19.92
CA SER A 214 22.64 -20.34 20.97
C SER A 214 23.32 -19.21 21.73
N ILE A 215 22.54 -18.21 22.11
CA ILE A 215 22.98 -17.07 22.90
C ILE A 215 22.05 -16.90 24.11
N ASN A 216 22.55 -16.31 25.19
CA ASN A 216 21.70 -15.93 26.31
C ASN A 216 21.20 -14.50 26.09
N VAL A 217 19.90 -14.30 26.24
CA VAL A 217 19.24 -13.02 26.05
C VAL A 217 18.39 -12.66 27.26
N SER A 218 18.27 -11.36 27.50
CA SER A 218 17.27 -10.87 28.44
C SER A 218 15.89 -10.99 27.82
N VAL A 219 14.91 -11.38 28.62
CA VAL A 219 13.49 -11.39 28.24
C VAL A 219 12.75 -10.40 29.11
N TYR A 220 11.96 -9.53 28.49
CA TYR A 220 11.09 -8.56 29.18
C TYR A 220 9.62 -8.83 28.88
N THR A 221 8.73 -8.31 29.72
CA THR A 221 7.30 -8.30 29.41
C THR A 221 6.97 -7.16 28.46
N LEU A 222 5.98 -7.36 27.58
CA LEU A 222 5.51 -6.28 26.70
C LEU A 222 5.02 -5.08 27.53
N GLN A 223 4.36 -5.32 28.66
CA GLN A 223 3.95 -4.27 29.60
C GLN A 223 5.14 -3.39 30.04
N ASN A 224 6.27 -3.99 30.43
CA ASN A 224 7.43 -3.22 30.91
C ASN A 224 8.15 -2.47 29.79
N ILE A 225 8.19 -3.05 28.58
CA ILE A 225 8.68 -2.34 27.39
C ILE A 225 7.80 -1.12 27.12
N CYS A 226 6.47 -1.31 27.04
CA CYS A 226 5.51 -0.23 26.83
C CYS A 226 5.66 0.86 27.88
N LYS A 227 5.67 0.51 29.18
CA LYS A 227 5.84 1.46 30.29
C LYS A 227 7.13 2.28 30.21
N LYS A 228 8.19 1.71 29.63
CA LYS A 228 9.50 2.37 29.53
C LYS A 228 9.59 3.31 28.34
N TYR A 229 9.03 2.94 27.19
CA TYR A 229 9.28 3.61 25.92
C TYR A 229 8.08 4.38 25.37
N ILE A 230 6.86 4.00 25.75
CA ILE A 230 5.65 4.68 25.33
C ILE A 230 5.43 5.90 26.23
N THR A 231 5.39 7.07 25.62
CA THR A 231 5.16 8.34 26.31
C THR A 231 3.65 8.67 26.37
N ASN A 232 3.25 9.56 27.28
CA ASN A 232 1.84 9.81 27.60
C ASN A 232 0.97 10.07 26.36
N ASN A 233 0.01 9.16 26.13
CA ASN A 233 -0.99 9.14 25.05
C ASN A 233 -0.46 8.88 23.64
N GLN A 234 0.72 8.26 23.48
CA GLN A 234 1.14 7.75 22.18
C GLN A 234 0.20 6.60 21.75
N GLU A 235 -0.56 6.81 20.67
CA GLU A 235 -1.41 5.79 20.07
C GLU A 235 -0.55 4.72 19.39
N ILE A 236 -0.81 3.44 19.72
CA ILE A 236 -0.22 2.29 19.04
C ILE A 236 -1.20 1.87 17.94
N HIS A 237 -0.79 2.00 16.68
CA HIS A 237 -1.64 1.72 15.54
C HIS A 237 -1.73 0.22 15.24
N PHE A 238 -0.62 -0.50 15.41
CA PHE A 238 -0.61 -1.96 15.35
C PHE A 238 0.54 -2.56 16.16
N LEU A 239 0.35 -3.82 16.53
CA LEU A 239 1.31 -4.69 17.18
C LEU A 239 1.52 -5.90 16.26
N LYS A 240 2.75 -6.10 15.77
CA LYS A 240 3.17 -7.35 15.12
C LYS A 240 3.81 -8.25 16.18
N VAL A 241 3.43 -9.53 16.18
CA VAL A 241 4.07 -10.57 16.99
C VAL A 241 4.41 -11.74 16.08
N ASP A 242 5.70 -11.95 15.84
CA ASP A 242 6.22 -13.09 15.09
C ASP A 242 7.49 -13.59 15.77
N VAL A 243 7.35 -14.63 16.59
CA VAL A 243 8.41 -15.09 17.51
C VAL A 243 8.61 -16.60 17.42
N GLU A 244 8.20 -17.20 16.30
CA GLU A 244 8.43 -18.60 15.96
C GLU A 244 7.92 -19.57 17.05
N GLY A 245 6.67 -19.37 17.47
CA GLY A 245 5.89 -20.31 18.29
C GLY A 245 5.83 -20.00 19.79
N VAL A 246 6.25 -18.80 20.22
CA VAL A 246 6.11 -18.32 21.60
C VAL A 246 5.17 -17.11 21.74
N GLU A 247 4.31 -16.87 20.74
CA GLU A 247 3.41 -15.71 20.66
C GLU A 247 2.48 -15.64 21.88
N LYS A 248 2.04 -16.80 22.39
CA LYS A 248 1.21 -16.88 23.58
C LYS A 248 1.88 -16.23 24.79
N ASP A 249 3.17 -16.51 25.02
CA ASP A 249 3.87 -15.99 26.18
C ASP A 249 4.12 -14.48 26.03
N VAL A 250 4.34 -13.99 24.81
CA VAL A 250 4.37 -12.54 24.52
C VAL A 250 3.06 -11.87 24.92
N LEU A 251 1.92 -12.43 24.48
CA LEU A 251 0.60 -11.87 24.77
C LEU A 251 0.24 -11.93 26.26
N LEU A 252 0.69 -12.97 26.98
CA LEU A 252 0.51 -13.06 28.44
C LEU A 252 1.37 -12.06 29.22
N GLY A 253 2.44 -11.53 28.61
CA GLY A 253 3.25 -10.45 29.18
C GLY A 253 2.75 -9.05 28.83
N ALA A 254 1.63 -8.93 28.12
CA ALA A 254 1.01 -7.66 27.76
C ALA A 254 -0.03 -7.22 28.79
N ASP A 255 -0.32 -5.92 28.81
CA ASP A 255 -1.43 -5.33 29.56
C ASP A 255 -2.35 -4.64 28.55
N PHE A 256 -3.59 -5.13 28.42
CA PHE A 256 -4.59 -4.61 27.48
C PHE A 256 -5.70 -3.81 28.18
N ASP A 257 -5.62 -3.67 29.50
CA ASP A 257 -6.65 -3.03 30.32
C ASP A 257 -6.32 -1.58 30.70
N SER A 258 -5.15 -1.07 30.29
CA SER A 258 -4.59 0.22 30.71
C SER A 258 -4.47 1.26 29.60
#